data_AF-A0A1I3CEX9-F1
#
_entry.id   AF-A0A1I3CEX9-F1
#
_cell.length_a   1.000
_cell.length_b   1.000
_cell.length_c   1.000
_cell.angle_alpha   90.00
_cell.angle_beta   90.00
_cell.angle_gamma   90.00
#
_symmetry.space_group_name_H-M   'P 1'
#
loop_
_entity.id
_entity.type
_entity.pdbx_description
1 polymer ?
#
loop_
_entity_poly.entity_id
_entity_poly.type
_entity_poly.pdbx_seq_one_letter_code
_entity_poly.pdbx_strand_id
1 'polypeptide(L)'
;MNKKVVIILVVVLAFFIALFLIIKNSPVESTNLKDISVNSISLNENISAYEDALVEDKENDWDYSLNGANIFVDKDGLVTKIIAKEDVVLSRKDNIVESDYEKIESFLGTNYKKQVYDYSQGMNEHIYYDKDNNIQLEVVYYEGASGKQLAFIVMSNEK
;
A
#
# COMPACT_ATOMS: atom_id res chain seq x y z
N MET A 1 5.12 50.68 -14.43
CA MET A 1 5.43 49.33 -14.95
C MET A 1 4.78 49.18 -16.32
N ASN A 2 5.51 48.72 -17.33
CA ASN A 2 5.01 48.70 -18.71
C ASN A 2 3.91 47.63 -18.85
N LYS A 3 2.76 47.94 -19.48
CA LYS A 3 1.62 47.00 -19.60
C LYS A 3 2.03 45.65 -20.19
N LYS A 4 2.99 45.66 -21.11
CA LYS A 4 3.58 44.43 -21.71
C LYS A 4 4.28 43.55 -20.69
N VAL A 5 5.00 44.14 -19.72
CA VAL A 5 5.71 43.40 -18.66
C VAL A 5 4.73 42.74 -17.70
N VAL A 6 3.62 43.41 -17.38
CA VAL A 6 2.55 42.85 -16.53
C VAL A 6 1.90 41.63 -17.20
N ILE A 7 1.59 41.72 -18.49
CA ILE A 7 0.98 40.61 -19.25
C ILE A 7 1.92 39.40 -19.29
N ILE A 8 3.22 39.62 -19.56
CA ILE A 8 4.22 38.54 -19.57
C ILE A 8 4.27 37.84 -18.21
N LEU A 9 4.29 38.59 -17.10
CA LEU A 9 4.31 38.04 -15.75
C LEU A 9 3.08 37.17 -15.44
N VAL A 10 1.88 37.61 -15.84
CA VAL A 10 0.64 36.85 -15.62
C VAL A 10 0.64 35.54 -16.42
N VAL A 11 1.11 35.58 -17.68
CA VAL A 11 1.19 34.38 -18.53
C VAL A 11 2.19 33.37 -17.96
N VAL A 12 3.36 33.83 -17.52
CA VAL A 12 4.37 32.97 -16.89
C VAL A 12 3.84 32.34 -15.60
N LEU A 13 3.18 33.13 -14.75
CA LEU A 13 2.57 32.62 -13.52
C LEU A 13 1.48 31.57 -13.81
N ALA A 14 0.60 31.83 -14.78
CA ALA A 14 -0.44 30.88 -15.19
C ALA A 14 0.16 29.57 -15.73
N PHE A 15 1.26 29.66 -16.50
CA PHE A 15 1.99 28.49 -16.99
C PHE A 15 2.55 27.64 -15.84
N PHE A 16 3.18 28.26 -14.83
CA PHE A 16 3.70 27.52 -13.67
C PHE A 16 2.58 26.88 -12.83
N ILE A 17 1.44 27.56 -12.67
CA ILE A 17 0.28 26.99 -11.97
C ILE A 17 -0.27 25.78 -12.74
N ALA A 18 -0.41 25.90 -14.07
CA ALA A 18 -0.88 24.79 -14.91
C ALA A 18 0.09 23.59 -14.86
N LEU A 19 1.40 23.83 -14.92
CA LEU A 19 2.42 22.78 -14.81
C LEU A 19 2.33 22.05 -13.46
N PHE A 20 2.17 22.80 -12.37
CA PHE A 20 2.04 22.25 -11.03
C PHE A 20 0.77 21.39 -10.87
N LEU A 21 -0.35 21.79 -11.50
CA LEU A 21 -1.58 21.01 -11.50
C LEU A 21 -1.46 19.71 -12.29
N ILE A 22 -0.75 19.70 -13.42
CA ILE A 22 -0.53 18.50 -14.24
C ILE A 22 0.31 17.47 -13.47
N ILE A 23 1.37 17.92 -12.79
CA ILE A 23 2.24 17.03 -11.99
C ILE A 23 1.47 16.43 -10.82
N LYS A 24 0.60 17.20 -10.16
CA LYS A 24 -0.21 16.71 -9.04
C LYS A 24 -1.26 15.67 -9.43
N ASN A 25 -1.76 15.72 -10.66
CA ASN A 25 -2.86 14.87 -11.12
C ASN A 25 -2.41 13.71 -12.03
N SER A 26 -1.11 13.46 -12.15
CA SER A 26 -0.64 12.31 -12.92
C SER A 26 -1.11 11.03 -12.21
N PRO A 27 -1.84 10.14 -12.90
CA PRO A 27 -2.30 8.90 -12.30
C PRO A 27 -1.09 8.05 -11.92
N VAL A 28 -1.07 7.55 -10.70
CA VAL A 28 -0.05 6.59 -10.27
C VAL A 28 -0.14 5.36 -11.17
N GLU A 29 1.00 4.90 -11.68
CA GLU A 29 1.07 3.70 -12.52
C GLU A 29 0.67 2.45 -11.73
N SER A 30 0.27 1.39 -12.45
CA SER A 30 -0.08 0.11 -11.83
C SER A 30 1.19 -0.61 -11.35
N THR A 31 1.09 -1.32 -10.23
CA THR A 31 2.08 -2.26 -9.70
C THR A 31 1.51 -3.66 -9.77
N ASN A 32 2.26 -4.66 -10.26
CA ASN A 32 1.79 -6.05 -10.23
C ASN A 32 1.80 -6.58 -8.79
N LEU A 33 0.61 -6.75 -8.20
CA LEU A 33 0.41 -7.25 -6.85
C LEU A 33 -0.21 -8.65 -6.82
N LYS A 34 -0.83 -9.14 -7.91
CA LYS A 34 -1.49 -10.46 -7.93
C LYS A 34 -0.60 -11.64 -7.55
N ASP A 35 0.70 -11.53 -7.82
CA ASP A 35 1.68 -12.59 -7.57
C ASP A 35 2.42 -12.40 -6.24
N ILE A 36 1.98 -11.43 -5.41
CA ILE A 36 2.55 -11.16 -4.10
C ILE A 36 1.71 -11.85 -3.02
N SER A 37 2.39 -12.51 -2.09
CA SER A 37 1.81 -12.95 -0.83
C SER A 37 2.38 -12.16 0.35
N VAL A 38 1.57 -12.02 1.39
CA VAL A 38 1.95 -11.43 2.68
C VAL A 38 1.95 -12.56 3.72
N ASN A 39 3.08 -12.81 4.35
CA ASN A 39 3.27 -13.88 5.33
C ASN A 39 2.80 -15.26 4.83
N SER A 40 3.09 -15.53 3.55
CA SER A 40 2.69 -16.73 2.80
C SER A 40 1.19 -16.84 2.50
N ILE A 41 0.42 -15.77 2.65
CA ILE A 41 -1.01 -15.70 2.33
C ILE A 41 -1.22 -14.85 1.08
N SER A 42 -1.97 -15.35 0.10
CA SER A 42 -2.32 -14.64 -1.12
C SER A 42 -3.78 -14.20 -1.09
N LEU A 43 -4.08 -13.04 -1.70
CA LEU A 43 -5.47 -12.66 -1.96
C LEU A 43 -6.13 -13.63 -2.95
N ASN A 44 -7.45 -13.77 -2.85
CA ASN A 44 -8.30 -14.60 -3.71
C ASN A 44 -7.99 -16.10 -3.68
N GLU A 45 -7.13 -16.57 -2.77
CA GLU A 45 -7.01 -17.97 -2.43
C GLU A 45 -8.07 -18.35 -1.38
N ASN A 46 -8.48 -19.62 -1.37
CA ASN A 46 -9.42 -20.11 -0.38
C ASN A 46 -8.69 -20.35 0.95
N ILE A 47 -9.25 -19.89 2.06
CA ILE A 47 -8.64 -20.04 3.39
C ILE A 47 -8.38 -21.51 3.77
N SER A 48 -9.17 -22.45 3.22
CA SER A 48 -8.96 -23.88 3.43
C SER A 48 -7.64 -24.42 2.83
N ALA A 49 -6.95 -23.65 1.98
CA ALA A 49 -5.62 -23.99 1.48
C ALA A 49 -4.55 -23.87 2.57
N TYR A 50 -4.85 -23.20 3.69
CA TYR A 50 -3.91 -22.97 4.79
C TYR A 50 -4.34 -23.78 6.01
N GLU A 51 -3.79 -24.99 6.15
CA GLU A 51 -4.17 -25.93 7.22
C GLU A 51 -3.94 -25.38 8.64
N ASP A 52 -2.96 -24.49 8.80
CA ASP A 52 -2.57 -23.88 10.08
C ASP A 52 -3.33 -22.59 10.41
N ALA A 53 -4.27 -22.15 9.56
CA ALA A 53 -5.06 -20.94 9.82
C ALA A 53 -5.99 -21.15 11.02
N LEU A 54 -5.88 -20.26 12.01
CA LEU A 54 -6.68 -20.32 13.22
C LEU A 54 -7.94 -19.48 13.04
N VAL A 55 -9.11 -20.07 13.29
CA VAL A 55 -10.37 -19.31 13.35
C VAL A 55 -10.33 -18.42 14.58
N GLU A 56 -10.65 -17.14 14.38
CA GLU A 56 -10.62 -16.15 15.44
C GLU A 56 -11.98 -15.99 16.12
N ASP A 57 -11.95 -15.66 17.40
CA ASP A 57 -13.17 -15.45 18.18
C ASP A 57 -13.93 -14.22 17.66
N LYS A 58 -15.27 -14.24 17.78
CA LYS A 58 -16.18 -13.18 17.29
C LYS A 58 -15.97 -11.80 17.91
N GLU A 59 -15.05 -11.66 18.85
CA GLU A 59 -14.69 -10.37 19.46
C GLU A 59 -13.69 -9.59 18.60
N ASN A 60 -12.99 -10.25 17.67
CA ASN A 60 -12.06 -9.63 16.75
C ASN A 60 -12.76 -9.24 15.43
N ASP A 61 -12.21 -8.23 14.75
CA ASP A 61 -12.76 -7.74 13.48
C ASP A 61 -12.41 -8.67 12.28
N TRP A 62 -11.47 -9.60 12.44
CA TRP A 62 -10.97 -10.49 11.40
C TRP A 62 -11.43 -11.94 11.60
N ASP A 63 -11.43 -12.73 10.53
CA ASP A 63 -11.99 -14.09 10.51
C ASP A 63 -10.96 -15.16 10.93
N TYR A 64 -9.70 -14.99 10.52
CA TYR A 64 -8.61 -15.94 10.79
C TYR A 64 -7.30 -15.24 11.14
N SER A 65 -6.41 -15.95 11.82
CA SER A 65 -5.02 -15.58 11.98
C SER A 65 -4.07 -16.67 11.47
N LEU A 66 -2.99 -16.24 10.82
CA LEU A 66 -1.94 -17.14 10.32
C LEU A 66 -0.62 -16.37 10.20
N ASN A 67 0.48 -16.94 10.68
CA ASN A 67 1.82 -16.37 10.57
C ASN A 67 1.90 -14.89 11.02
N GLY A 68 1.19 -14.52 12.10
CA GLY A 68 1.16 -13.14 12.60
C GLY A 68 0.37 -12.14 11.75
N ALA A 69 -0.37 -12.62 10.74
CA ALA A 69 -1.27 -11.82 9.93
C ALA A 69 -2.74 -12.11 10.28
N ASN A 70 -3.55 -11.04 10.25
CA ASN A 70 -5.00 -11.10 10.39
C ASN A 70 -5.63 -11.18 9.00
N ILE A 71 -6.54 -12.13 8.80
CA ILE A 71 -7.12 -12.47 7.51
C ILE A 71 -8.63 -12.27 7.54
N PHE A 72 -9.16 -11.67 6.48
CA PHE A 72 -10.59 -11.50 6.24
C PHE A 72 -10.98 -12.29 5.01
N VAL A 73 -12.11 -13.00 5.09
CA VAL A 73 -12.61 -13.82 4.00
C VAL A 73 -14.02 -13.40 3.57
N ASP A 74 -14.38 -13.72 2.34
CA ASP A 74 -15.78 -13.61 1.91
C ASP A 74 -16.61 -14.83 2.35
N LYS A 75 -17.90 -14.81 1.97
CA LYS A 75 -18.85 -15.89 2.25
C LYS A 75 -18.46 -17.25 1.67
N ASP A 76 -17.61 -17.27 0.64
CA ASP A 76 -17.15 -18.47 -0.06
C ASP A 76 -15.78 -18.92 0.48
N GLY A 77 -15.24 -18.21 1.48
CA GLY A 77 -13.98 -18.48 2.15
C GLY A 77 -12.77 -17.95 1.38
N LEU A 78 -12.94 -17.05 0.41
CA LEU A 78 -11.83 -16.44 -0.32
C LEU A 78 -11.22 -15.31 0.49
N VAL A 79 -9.89 -15.28 0.57
CA VAL A 79 -9.15 -14.21 1.25
C VAL A 79 -9.35 -12.88 0.51
N THR A 80 -9.95 -11.91 1.20
CA THR A 80 -10.25 -10.58 0.65
C THR A 80 -9.35 -9.47 1.20
N LYS A 81 -8.78 -9.68 2.39
CA LYS A 81 -7.88 -8.73 3.05
C LYS A 81 -6.92 -9.45 3.99
N ILE A 82 -5.68 -8.96 4.03
CA ILE A 82 -4.60 -9.41 4.91
C ILE A 82 -4.02 -8.19 5.60
N ILE A 83 -3.84 -8.24 6.92
CA ILE A 83 -3.17 -7.20 7.71
C ILE A 83 -2.02 -7.85 8.48
N ALA A 84 -0.78 -7.40 8.26
CA ALA A 84 0.40 -7.91 8.94
C ALA A 84 1.17 -6.77 9.61
N LYS A 85 1.47 -6.89 10.91
CA LYS A 85 2.10 -5.83 11.71
C LYS A 85 3.55 -6.14 12.06
N GLU A 86 3.82 -7.37 12.45
CA GLU A 86 5.12 -7.84 12.92
C GLU A 86 5.62 -8.96 12.00
N ASP A 87 6.95 -9.08 11.88
CA ASP A 87 7.62 -10.09 11.05
C ASP A 87 7.01 -10.23 9.65
N VAL A 88 6.68 -9.09 9.03
CA VAL A 88 6.10 -9.00 7.69
C VAL A 88 7.07 -9.59 6.68
N VAL A 89 6.58 -10.54 5.90
CA VAL A 89 7.30 -11.16 4.77
C VAL A 89 6.48 -10.98 3.51
N LEU A 90 7.02 -10.22 2.55
CA LEU A 90 6.50 -10.18 1.20
C LEU A 90 7.24 -11.20 0.35
N SER A 91 6.50 -11.98 -0.44
CA SER A 91 7.13 -12.88 -1.40
C SER A 91 6.46 -12.80 -2.77
N ARG A 92 7.27 -12.92 -3.82
CA ARG A 92 6.84 -13.03 -5.22
C ARG A 92 7.74 -14.07 -5.89
N LYS A 93 7.22 -15.26 -6.17
CA LYS A 93 8.00 -16.41 -6.65
C LYS A 93 9.18 -16.68 -5.71
N ASP A 94 10.41 -16.68 -6.22
CA ASP A 94 11.62 -16.95 -5.44
C ASP A 94 12.20 -15.71 -4.72
N ASN A 95 11.57 -14.54 -4.87
CA ASN A 95 12.03 -13.31 -4.23
C ASN A 95 11.25 -13.04 -2.94
N ILE A 96 11.98 -12.92 -1.83
CA ILE A 96 11.43 -12.75 -0.48
C ILE A 96 12.05 -11.50 0.14
N VAL A 97 11.22 -10.67 0.77
CA VAL A 97 11.64 -9.49 1.52
C VAL A 97 10.99 -9.48 2.90
N GLU A 98 11.81 -9.29 3.92
CA GLU A 98 11.41 -9.31 5.33
C GLU A 98 11.50 -7.91 5.94
N SER A 99 10.44 -7.50 6.66
CA SER A 99 10.31 -6.52 7.76
C SER A 99 11.15 -5.25 7.76
N ASP A 100 11.67 -4.86 6.61
CA ASP A 100 12.47 -3.67 6.39
C ASP A 100 11.76 -2.81 5.35
N TYR A 101 11.38 -1.61 5.77
CA TYR A 101 10.61 -0.70 4.93
C TYR A 101 11.34 -0.38 3.61
N GLU A 102 12.66 -0.15 3.63
CA GLU A 102 13.40 0.25 2.43
C GLU A 102 13.49 -0.90 1.43
N LYS A 103 13.68 -2.12 1.94
CA LYS A 103 13.64 -3.33 1.09
C LYS A 103 12.25 -3.56 0.51
N ILE A 104 11.19 -3.36 1.29
CA ILE A 104 9.80 -3.48 0.82
C ILE A 104 9.51 -2.44 -0.26
N GLU A 105 9.87 -1.18 -0.04
CA GLU A 105 9.73 -0.12 -1.05
C GLU A 105 10.50 -0.47 -2.32
N SER A 106 11.75 -0.96 -2.21
CA SER A 106 12.53 -1.37 -3.38
C SER A 106 11.95 -2.59 -4.11
N PHE A 107 11.30 -3.50 -3.39
CA PHE A 107 10.67 -4.70 -3.96
C PHE A 107 9.39 -4.37 -4.73
N LEU A 108 8.59 -3.46 -4.20
CA LEU A 108 7.33 -3.00 -4.80
C LEU A 108 7.56 -1.95 -5.90
N GLY A 109 8.66 -1.20 -5.80
CA GLY A 109 9.00 -0.12 -6.72
C GLY A 109 8.43 1.23 -6.29
N THR A 110 8.48 2.20 -7.19
CA THR A 110 8.13 3.61 -6.93
C THR A 110 6.72 3.99 -7.39
N ASN A 111 5.93 3.02 -7.87
CA ASN A 111 4.60 3.24 -8.42
C ASN A 111 3.54 3.23 -7.31
N TYR A 112 3.68 4.17 -6.37
CA TYR A 112 2.78 4.32 -5.23
C TYR A 112 2.27 5.76 -5.08
N LYS A 113 1.13 5.89 -4.41
CA LYS A 113 0.62 7.16 -3.89
C LYS A 113 1.09 7.34 -2.44
N LYS A 114 1.79 8.43 -2.13
CA LYS A 114 2.15 8.78 -0.75
C LYS A 114 1.05 9.64 -0.11
N GLN A 115 0.64 9.32 1.11
CA GLN A 115 -0.23 10.18 1.93
C GLN A 115 0.02 9.98 3.43
N VAL A 116 -0.63 10.80 4.26
CA VAL A 116 -0.57 10.69 5.72
C VAL A 116 -1.64 9.70 6.16
N TYR A 117 -1.24 8.67 6.91
CA TYR A 117 -2.16 7.66 7.46
C TYR A 117 -2.81 8.16 8.75
N ASP A 118 -1.97 8.51 9.74
CA ASP A 118 -2.40 9.09 11.01
C ASP A 118 -1.45 10.22 11.40
N TYR A 119 -1.93 11.45 11.26
CA TYR A 119 -1.17 12.65 11.60
C TYR A 119 -0.81 12.71 13.09
N SER A 120 -1.68 12.23 13.98
CA SER A 120 -1.47 12.29 15.43
C SER A 120 -0.35 11.37 15.90
N GLN A 121 -0.12 10.28 15.16
CA GLN A 121 0.93 9.29 15.43
C GLN A 121 2.15 9.45 14.53
N GLY A 122 2.16 10.47 13.64
CA GLY A 122 3.25 10.67 12.68
C GLY A 122 3.39 9.54 11.65
N MET A 123 2.29 8.85 11.35
CA MET A 123 2.27 7.70 10.44
C MET A 123 1.96 8.14 9.01
N ASN A 124 2.75 7.63 8.08
CA ASN A 124 2.58 7.84 6.65
C ASN A 124 2.30 6.50 5.97
N GLU A 125 1.76 6.56 4.76
CA GLU A 125 1.51 5.37 3.96
C GLU A 125 1.91 5.57 2.50
N HIS A 126 2.38 4.47 1.91
CA HIS A 126 2.52 4.29 0.48
C HIS A 126 1.46 3.30 -0.01
N ILE A 127 0.63 3.73 -0.94
CA ILE A 127 -0.46 2.93 -1.50
C ILE A 127 -0.11 2.51 -2.91
N TYR A 128 0.00 1.21 -3.12
CA TYR A 128 0.26 0.55 -4.38
C TYR A 128 -1.05 0.00 -4.94
N TYR A 129 -1.25 0.18 -6.24
CA TYR A 129 -2.47 -0.26 -6.93
C TYR A 129 -2.11 -1.22 -8.05
N ASP A 130 -2.74 -2.39 -8.07
CA ASP A 130 -2.82 -3.29 -9.21
C ASP A 130 -4.18 -3.13 -9.87
N LYS A 131 -4.27 -2.21 -10.83
CA LYS A 131 -5.54 -1.84 -11.45
C LYS A 131 -6.13 -2.95 -12.31
N ASP A 132 -5.29 -3.84 -12.83
CA ASP A 132 -5.72 -4.92 -13.70
C ASP A 132 -6.36 -6.06 -12.90
N ASN A 133 -5.93 -6.23 -11.64
CA ASN A 133 -6.41 -7.28 -10.75
C ASN A 133 -7.26 -6.74 -9.58
N ASN A 134 -7.48 -5.43 -9.52
CA ASN A 134 -8.27 -4.75 -8.49
C ASN A 134 -7.73 -5.03 -7.07
N ILE A 135 -6.41 -4.93 -6.90
CA ILE A 135 -5.70 -5.15 -5.62
C ILE A 135 -5.05 -3.84 -5.16
N GLN A 136 -5.16 -3.57 -3.87
CA GLN A 136 -4.46 -2.48 -3.20
C GLN A 136 -3.52 -3.05 -2.13
N LEU A 137 -2.32 -2.48 -2.03
CA LEU A 137 -1.37 -2.75 -0.94
C LEU A 137 -0.95 -1.43 -0.31
N GLU A 138 -1.22 -1.27 0.98
CA GLU A 138 -0.82 -0.14 1.81
C GLU A 138 0.39 -0.54 2.65
N VAL A 139 1.49 0.20 2.52
CA VAL A 139 2.67 0.07 3.40
C VAL A 139 2.67 1.26 4.34
N VAL A 140 2.33 1.02 5.61
CA VAL A 140 2.25 2.06 6.63
C VAL A 140 3.55 2.08 7.43
N TYR A 141 4.08 3.27 7.69
CA TYR A 141 5.39 3.46 8.29
C TYR A 141 5.48 4.71 9.16
N TYR A 142 6.42 4.70 10.11
CA TYR A 142 6.84 5.85 10.90
C TYR A 142 8.04 6.52 10.25
N GLU A 143 8.10 7.85 10.30
CA GLU A 143 9.28 8.62 9.88
C GLU A 143 10.04 9.09 11.13
N GLY A 144 11.16 8.43 11.44
CA GLY A 144 11.97 8.69 12.63
C GLY A 144 13.37 9.23 12.30
N ALA A 145 14.15 9.54 13.33
CA ALA A 145 15.51 10.04 13.17
C ALA A 145 16.46 9.04 12.48
N SER A 146 16.17 7.75 12.60
CA SER A 146 16.95 6.66 12.01
C SER A 146 16.46 6.25 10.61
N GLY A 147 15.48 6.97 10.04
CA GLY A 147 14.85 6.63 8.77
C GLY A 147 13.40 6.17 8.94
N LYS A 148 12.88 5.50 7.91
CA LYS A 148 11.51 5.00 7.89
C LYS A 148 11.45 3.61 8.51
N GLN A 149 10.50 3.41 9.41
CA GLN A 149 10.27 2.12 10.07
C GLN A 149 8.89 1.59 9.70
N LEU A 150 8.84 0.34 9.22
CA LEU A 150 7.58 -0.33 8.91
C LEU A 150 6.70 -0.41 10.17
N ALA A 151 5.44 -0.01 10.04
CA ALA A 151 4.44 -0.17 11.08
C ALA A 151 3.57 -1.40 10.81
N PHE A 152 3.01 -1.50 9.61
CA PHE A 152 2.24 -2.65 9.15
C PHE A 152 1.98 -2.56 7.64
N ILE A 153 1.52 -3.67 7.06
CA ILE A 153 1.02 -3.75 5.69
C ILE A 153 -0.45 -4.17 5.71
N VAL A 154 -1.22 -3.57 4.80
CA VAL A 154 -2.59 -4.00 4.48
C VAL A 154 -2.62 -4.36 3.00
N MET A 155 -3.05 -5.58 2.65
CA MET A 155 -3.28 -5.99 1.28
C MET A 155 -4.75 -6.40 1.13
N SER A 156 -5.46 -5.86 0.14
CA SER A 156 -6.90 -6.13 -0.04
C SER A 156 -7.35 -5.99 -1.48
N ASN A 157 -8.47 -6.61 -1.81
CA ASN A 157 -9.20 -6.27 -3.04
C ASN A 157 -9.79 -4.84 -2.92
N GLU A 158 -9.64 -4.02 -3.95
CA GLU A 158 -10.33 -2.72 -4.04
C GLU A 158 -11.86 -2.95 -4.09
N LYS A 159 -12.62 -2.09 -3.40
CA LYS A 159 -14.09 -2.17 -3.36
C LYS A 159 -14.75 -1.43 -4.50
#